data_AF-A0AAV6YE62-F1
#
_entry.id   AF-A0AAV6YE62-F1
#
_cell.length_a   1.000
_cell.length_b   1.000
_cell.length_c   1.000
_cell.angle_alpha   90.00
_cell.angle_beta   90.00
_cell.angle_gamma   90.00
#
_symmetry.space_group_name_H-M   'P 1'
#
loop_
_entity.id
_entity.type
_entity.pdbx_description
1 polymer ?
#
loop_
_entity_poly.entity_id
_entity_poly.type
_entity_poly.pdbx_seq_one_letter_code
_entity_poly.pdbx_strand_id
1 'polypeptide(L)'
;MPQTLWCWGPIRLRLPAAFSSSIIPVFDDDGSASSGTLLRQELLYHEAVNTPARLKSTLLSESERRLYVAPPLPQDDGGDGPWTGRRIDYILYREADTLLPVAVDKVQFITRLAGLSDHVPVALHLSSSLSETTAL
;
A
#
# COMPACT_ATOMS: atom_id res chain seq x y z
N MET A 1 34.35 -5.68 34.25
CA MET A 1 33.14 -6.25 34.87
C MET A 1 31.99 -5.27 34.62
N PRO A 2 30.81 -5.72 34.15
CA PRO A 2 30.47 -5.67 32.73
C PRO A 2 29.35 -4.69 32.35
N GLN A 3 29.28 -4.42 31.03
CA GLN A 3 28.22 -3.71 30.33
C GLN A 3 26.94 -4.55 30.29
N THR A 4 25.79 -3.93 30.49
CA THR A 4 24.48 -4.59 30.40
C THR A 4 23.76 -4.16 29.13
N LEU A 5 23.53 -5.17 28.29
CA LEU A 5 22.70 -5.23 27.09
C LEU A 5 21.26 -4.72 27.34
N TRP A 6 20.69 -3.97 26.40
CA TRP A 6 19.24 -3.86 26.26
C TRP A 6 18.80 -4.45 24.92
N CYS A 7 18.22 -5.64 25.05
CA CYS A 7 17.26 -6.36 24.21
C CYS A 7 17.30 -6.18 22.69
N TRP A 8 17.99 -7.10 22.02
CA TRP A 8 17.53 -7.66 20.75
C TRP A 8 16.56 -8.81 21.01
N GLY A 9 15.36 -8.74 20.43
CA GLY A 9 14.44 -9.86 20.29
C GLY A 9 13.79 -9.78 18.90
N PRO A 10 13.45 -10.91 18.27
CA PRO A 10 12.79 -10.90 16.98
C PRO A 10 11.36 -10.42 17.21
N ILE A 11 11.06 -9.18 16.86
CA ILE A 11 9.68 -8.72 16.82
C ILE A 11 9.01 -9.46 15.65
N ARG A 12 8.45 -10.64 15.93
CA ARG A 12 7.37 -11.19 15.10
C ARG A 12 6.14 -10.34 15.42
N LEU A 13 5.86 -9.36 14.57
CA LEU A 13 4.55 -8.74 14.53
C LEU A 13 3.55 -9.82 14.10
N ARG A 14 3.01 -10.56 15.07
CA ARG A 14 1.84 -11.39 14.86
C ARG A 14 0.67 -10.44 14.63
N LEU A 15 0.38 -10.15 13.37
CA LEU A 15 -0.83 -9.44 12.97
C LEU A 15 -2.02 -10.21 13.58
N PRO A 16 -2.84 -9.58 14.44
CA PRO A 16 -4.07 -10.20 14.91
C PRO A 16 -4.91 -10.62 13.70
N ALA A 17 -5.67 -11.71 13.78
CA ALA A 17 -6.51 -12.18 12.67
C ALA A 17 -7.46 -11.08 12.12
N ALA A 18 -7.76 -10.06 12.92
CA ALA A 18 -8.50 -8.85 12.55
C ALA A 18 -7.78 -7.91 11.54
N PHE A 19 -6.50 -8.14 11.21
CA PHE A 19 -5.74 -7.34 10.23
C PHE A 19 -5.94 -7.79 8.78
N SER A 20 -6.31 -9.05 8.56
CA SER A 20 -6.40 -9.63 7.22
C SER A 20 -7.50 -8.97 6.36
N SER A 21 -8.59 -8.53 6.98
CA SER A 21 -9.76 -7.99 6.26
C SER A 21 -9.56 -6.59 5.69
N SER A 22 -8.60 -5.79 6.18
CA SER A 22 -8.41 -4.36 5.80
C SER A 22 -7.28 -4.13 4.78
N ILE A 23 -6.77 -5.22 4.20
CA ILE A 23 -5.67 -5.20 3.23
C ILE A 23 -6.23 -5.50 1.84
N ILE A 24 -5.85 -4.67 0.88
CA ILE A 24 -6.05 -4.95 -0.54
C ILE A 24 -4.69 -5.35 -1.12
N PRO A 25 -4.51 -6.60 -1.59
CA PRO A 25 -3.32 -6.96 -2.36
C PRO A 25 -3.33 -6.15 -3.67
N VAL A 26 -2.19 -5.54 -3.99
CA VAL A 26 -1.95 -5.02 -5.33
C VAL A 26 -1.43 -6.19 -6.17
N PHE A 27 -2.20 -6.58 -7.18
CA PHE A 27 -1.77 -7.59 -8.16
C PHE A 27 -1.31 -6.86 -9.41
N ASP A 28 -0.07 -7.07 -9.83
CA ASP A 28 0.40 -6.68 -11.15
C ASP A 28 1.00 -7.92 -11.83
N ASP A 29 0.34 -8.35 -12.92
CA ASP A 29 0.92 -9.05 -14.09
C ASP A 29 0.04 -8.78 -15.35
N ASP A 30 -1.26 -8.43 -15.15
CA ASP A 30 -2.15 -7.80 -16.17
C ASP A 30 -2.62 -6.36 -15.77
N GLY A 31 -1.95 -5.75 -14.79
CA GLY A 31 -1.74 -4.30 -14.60
C GLY A 31 -2.86 -3.34 -14.16
N SER A 32 -4.13 -3.75 -14.08
CA SER A 32 -5.22 -2.82 -13.71
C SER A 32 -5.52 -2.78 -12.20
N ALA A 33 -4.58 -2.25 -11.40
CA ALA A 33 -4.87 -1.79 -10.03
C ALA A 33 -3.98 -0.61 -9.58
N SER A 34 -3.76 0.40 -10.44
CA SER A 34 -3.27 1.70 -9.96
C SER A 34 -4.46 2.50 -9.38
N SER A 35 -4.94 2.08 -8.22
CA SER A 35 -5.91 2.87 -7.46
C SER A 35 -5.22 4.13 -6.93
N GLY A 36 -5.81 5.29 -7.16
CA GLY A 36 -5.38 6.54 -6.54
C GLY A 36 -5.35 6.42 -5.01
N THR A 37 -4.40 7.10 -4.40
CA THR A 37 -4.18 7.08 -2.95
C THR A 37 -4.87 8.23 -2.25
N LEU A 38 -5.33 9.24 -2.99
CA LEU A 38 -6.02 10.41 -2.46
C LEU A 38 -7.54 10.29 -2.62
N LEU A 39 -8.26 10.33 -1.51
CA LEU A 39 -9.71 10.41 -1.46
C LEU A 39 -10.19 11.84 -1.70
N ARG A 40 -11.44 11.99 -2.14
CA ARG A 40 -12.09 13.29 -2.23
C ARG A 40 -12.46 13.78 -0.84
N GLN A 41 -11.87 14.90 -0.43
CA GLN A 41 -12.06 15.45 0.91
C GLN A 41 -13.53 15.76 1.21
N GLU A 42 -14.31 16.21 0.22
CA GLU A 42 -15.74 16.48 0.37
C GLU A 42 -16.57 15.23 0.74
N LEU A 43 -16.07 14.02 0.43
CA LEU A 43 -16.79 12.75 0.61
C LEU A 43 -16.18 11.87 1.69
N LEU A 44 -15.20 12.37 2.46
CA LEU A 44 -14.41 11.57 3.41
C LEU A 44 -15.27 10.86 4.48
N TYR A 45 -16.38 11.47 4.89
CA TYR A 45 -17.28 10.93 5.90
C TYR A 45 -18.50 10.20 5.33
N HIS A 46 -18.55 10.04 4.01
CA HIS A 46 -19.63 9.30 3.35
C HIS A 46 -19.63 7.83 3.78
N GLU A 47 -20.81 7.22 3.89
CA GLU A 47 -20.98 5.84 4.37
C GLU A 47 -20.21 4.77 3.57
N ALA A 48 -19.91 5.10 2.30
CA ALA A 48 -19.14 4.24 1.42
C ALA A 48 -17.64 4.19 1.78
N VAL A 49 -17.11 5.19 2.48
CA VAL A 49 -15.66 5.30 2.74
C VAL A 49 -15.29 5.55 4.20
N ASN A 50 -16.27 5.79 5.07
CA ASN A 50 -16.02 6.15 6.47
C ASN A 50 -15.68 4.98 7.40
N THR A 51 -15.73 3.73 6.92
CA THR A 51 -15.28 2.56 7.67
C THR A 51 -14.28 1.72 6.86
N PRO A 52 -13.33 1.01 7.51
CA PRO A 52 -12.30 0.27 6.78
C PRO A 52 -12.83 -0.79 5.80
N ALA A 53 -13.91 -1.47 6.16
CA ALA A 53 -14.53 -2.48 5.30
C ALA A 53 -15.22 -1.85 4.08
N ARG A 54 -15.90 -0.71 4.28
CA ARG A 54 -16.58 0.01 3.21
C ARG A 54 -15.58 0.62 2.24
N LEU A 55 -14.58 1.33 2.75
CA LEU A 55 -13.48 1.87 1.94
C LEU A 55 -12.79 0.76 1.13
N LYS A 56 -12.61 -0.43 1.70
CA LYS A 56 -12.06 -1.59 0.96
C LYS A 56 -12.95 -1.98 -0.23
N SER A 57 -14.24 -2.15 -0.02
CA SER A 57 -15.18 -2.47 -1.10
C SER A 57 -15.19 -1.38 -2.18
N THR A 58 -15.17 -0.12 -1.78
CA THR A 58 -15.11 1.03 -2.69
C THR A 58 -13.83 1.08 -3.50
N LEU A 59 -12.68 0.79 -2.89
CA LEU A 59 -11.41 0.73 -3.62
C LEU A 59 -11.32 -0.47 -4.58
N LEU A 60 -12.11 -1.54 -4.38
CA LEU A 60 -12.17 -2.67 -5.31
C LEU A 60 -13.11 -2.42 -6.49
N SER A 61 -14.18 -1.64 -6.29
CA SER A 61 -15.16 -1.29 -7.33
C SER A 61 -14.71 -0.10 -8.18
N GLU A 62 -14.54 -0.28 -9.50
CA GLU A 62 -14.13 0.82 -10.38
C GLU A 62 -15.13 1.98 -10.41
N SER A 63 -16.43 1.66 -10.43
CA SER A 63 -17.49 2.68 -10.45
C SER A 63 -17.50 3.50 -9.17
N GLU A 64 -17.29 2.87 -8.02
CA GLU A 64 -17.22 3.59 -6.74
C GLU A 64 -15.90 4.36 -6.61
N ARG A 65 -14.77 3.79 -7.05
CA ARG A 65 -13.49 4.51 -7.06
C ARG A 65 -13.62 5.85 -7.78
N ARG A 66 -14.28 5.89 -8.95
CA ARG A 66 -14.52 7.13 -9.71
C ARG A 66 -15.28 8.22 -8.94
N LEU A 67 -16.08 7.83 -7.95
CA LEU A 67 -16.86 8.75 -7.14
C LEU A 67 -16.06 9.28 -5.94
N TYR A 68 -15.29 8.41 -5.27
CA TYR A 68 -14.69 8.70 -3.96
C TYR A 68 -13.19 8.95 -3.97
N VAL A 69 -12.45 8.44 -4.95
CA VAL A 69 -11.03 8.75 -5.14
C VAL A 69 -10.93 10.01 -5.99
N ALA A 70 -9.97 10.87 -5.66
CA ALA A 70 -9.79 12.11 -6.37
C ALA A 70 -9.43 11.85 -7.84
N PRO A 71 -10.08 12.55 -8.79
CA PRO A 71 -9.90 12.31 -10.22
C PRO A 71 -8.48 12.70 -10.67
N PRO A 72 -7.95 12.06 -11.71
CA PRO A 72 -6.66 12.44 -12.28
C PRO A 72 -6.66 13.94 -12.65
N LEU A 73 -5.47 14.55 -12.63
CA LEU A 73 -5.35 15.94 -13.07
C LEU A 73 -5.76 16.05 -14.54
N PRO A 74 -6.41 17.15 -14.95
CA PRO A 74 -6.68 17.41 -16.36
C PRO A 74 -5.37 17.35 -17.13
N GLN A 75 -5.30 16.54 -18.18
CA GLN A 75 -4.18 16.54 -19.11
C GLN A 75 -4.55 17.45 -20.30
N ASP A 76 -3.59 18.26 -20.75
CA ASP A 76 -3.78 19.20 -21.87
C ASP A 76 -3.96 18.49 -23.23
N ASP A 77 -3.70 17.18 -23.31
CA ASP A 77 -3.65 16.38 -24.53
C ASP A 77 -4.85 15.43 -24.73
N GLY A 78 -6.04 15.78 -24.21
CA GLY A 78 -7.30 15.12 -24.58
C GLY A 78 -7.35 13.61 -24.30
N GLY A 79 -6.54 13.13 -23.37
CA GLY A 79 -6.28 11.70 -23.17
C GLY A 79 -7.47 10.91 -22.65
N ASP A 80 -7.96 9.98 -23.48
CA ASP A 80 -8.86 8.86 -23.13
C ASP A 80 -8.10 7.75 -22.38
N GLY A 81 -7.21 8.15 -21.46
CA GLY A 81 -6.40 7.23 -20.68
C GLY A 81 -7.24 6.45 -19.66
N PRO A 82 -6.78 5.26 -19.21
CA PRO A 82 -7.47 4.52 -18.18
C PRO A 82 -7.61 5.38 -16.91
N TRP A 83 -8.80 5.37 -16.30
CA TRP A 83 -9.03 6.15 -15.09
C TRP A 83 -8.28 5.52 -13.92
N THR A 84 -7.30 6.24 -13.37
CA THR A 84 -6.41 5.74 -12.30
C THR A 84 -6.57 6.49 -10.97
N GLY A 85 -7.29 7.62 -10.96
CA GLY A 85 -7.33 8.54 -9.81
C GLY A 85 -5.97 9.16 -9.51
N ARG A 86 -5.87 10.00 -8.47
CA ARG A 86 -4.60 10.62 -8.07
C ARG A 86 -3.80 9.70 -7.14
N ARG A 87 -2.67 9.20 -7.63
CA ARG A 87 -1.66 8.50 -6.82
C ARG A 87 -0.57 9.50 -6.44
N ILE A 88 -0.50 9.86 -5.17
CA ILE A 88 0.49 10.83 -4.65
C ILE A 88 1.35 10.26 -3.53
N ASP A 89 1.01 9.07 -3.04
CA ASP A 89 1.77 8.35 -2.02
C ASP A 89 2.59 7.24 -2.71
N TYR A 90 3.91 7.33 -2.60
CA TYR A 90 4.85 6.43 -3.26
C TYR A 90 5.80 5.79 -2.25
N ILE A 91 6.05 4.50 -2.45
CA ILE A 91 7.17 3.79 -1.83
C ILE A 91 8.03 3.31 -2.98
N LEU A 92 9.28 3.77 -3.01
CA LEU A 92 10.24 3.41 -4.04
C LEU A 92 11.32 2.54 -3.41
N TYR A 93 11.70 1.49 -4.13
CA TYR A 93 12.82 0.63 -3.80
C TYR A 93 13.81 0.68 -4.96
N ARG A 94 15.09 0.77 -4.64
CA ARG A 94 16.17 0.70 -5.62
C ARG A 94 16.77 -0.70 -5.57
N GLU A 95 16.64 -1.41 -6.67
CA GLU A 95 17.43 -2.61 -6.92
C GLU A 95 18.90 -2.19 -7.05
N ALA A 96 19.73 -2.75 -6.19
CA ALA A 96 21.16 -2.50 -6.17
C ALA A 96 21.88 -3.84 -6.31
N ASP A 97 23.03 -3.83 -6.98
CA ASP A 97 23.92 -4.98 -7.11
C ASP A 97 24.63 -5.25 -5.76
N THR A 98 23.85 -5.52 -4.71
CA THR A 98 24.32 -5.83 -3.37
C THR A 98 24.45 -7.35 -3.21
N LEU A 99 25.26 -7.76 -2.24
CA LEU A 99 25.43 -9.17 -1.87
C LEU A 99 24.15 -9.80 -1.26
N LEU A 100 23.09 -9.01 -1.09
CA LEU A 100 21.82 -9.43 -0.51
C LEU A 100 20.72 -9.21 -1.54
N PRO A 101 20.32 -10.26 -2.27
CA PRO A 101 19.14 -10.21 -3.12
C PRO A 101 17.93 -9.76 -2.28
N VAL A 102 17.27 -8.69 -2.73
CA VAL A 102 16.02 -8.20 -2.13
C VAL A 102 14.91 -8.34 -3.16
N ALA A 103 13.86 -9.06 -2.79
CA ALA A 103 12.66 -9.25 -3.61
C ALA A 103 11.47 -8.48 -3.02
N VAL A 104 10.61 -7.98 -3.91
CA VAL A 104 9.33 -7.38 -3.51
C VAL A 104 8.31 -8.51 -3.34
N ASP A 105 7.91 -8.79 -2.11
CA ASP A 105 6.94 -9.84 -1.83
C ASP A 105 5.51 -9.38 -2.10
N LYS A 106 5.19 -8.15 -1.68
CA LYS A 106 3.81 -7.65 -1.71
C LYS A 106 3.72 -6.14 -1.62
N VAL A 107 2.79 -5.56 -2.37
CA VAL A 107 2.32 -4.19 -2.18
C VAL A 107 0.86 -4.22 -1.69
N GLN A 108 0.51 -3.31 -0.78
CA GLN A 108 -0.81 -3.29 -0.14
C GLN A 108 -1.35 -1.87 0.01
N PHE A 109 -2.66 -1.71 -0.16
CA PHE A 109 -3.39 -0.55 0.35
C PHE A 109 -4.03 -0.88 1.70
N ILE A 110 -3.99 0.08 2.62
CA ILE A 110 -4.48 -0.05 4.00
C ILE A 110 -5.71 0.84 4.16
N THR A 111 -6.87 0.25 4.49
CA THR A 111 -8.11 1.02 4.65
C THR A 111 -8.43 1.38 6.10
N ARG A 112 -7.55 1.05 7.05
CA ARG A 112 -7.79 1.19 8.49
C ARG A 112 -7.98 2.64 8.95
N LEU A 113 -7.49 3.62 8.19
CA LEU A 113 -7.63 5.05 8.46
C LEU A 113 -8.86 5.68 7.78
N ALA A 114 -9.80 4.87 7.29
CA ALA A 114 -11.09 5.33 6.79
C ALA A 114 -11.76 6.34 7.74
N GLY A 115 -12.14 7.50 7.23
CA GLY A 115 -12.75 8.60 8.00
C GLY A 115 -11.78 9.39 8.91
N LEU A 116 -10.51 9.00 9.00
CA LEU A 116 -9.49 9.70 9.80
C LEU A 116 -8.45 10.42 8.94
N SER A 117 -8.28 9.99 7.70
CA SER A 117 -7.36 10.58 6.72
C SER A 117 -7.97 10.48 5.33
N ASP A 118 -7.75 11.50 4.51
CA ASP A 118 -8.05 11.51 3.08
C ASP A 118 -7.00 10.79 2.23
N HIS A 119 -5.88 10.35 2.83
CA HIS A 119 -4.91 9.48 2.18
C HIS A 119 -5.15 8.01 2.54
N VAL A 120 -5.00 7.13 1.54
CA VAL A 120 -4.97 5.67 1.68
C VAL A 120 -3.51 5.23 1.84
N PRO A 121 -3.07 4.79 3.04
CA PRO A 121 -1.69 4.35 3.23
C PRO A 121 -1.34 3.15 2.36
N VAL A 122 -0.12 3.16 1.83
CA VAL A 122 0.47 2.08 1.05
C VAL A 122 1.52 1.38 1.90
N ALA A 123 1.66 0.06 1.75
CA ALA A 123 2.74 -0.71 2.36
C ALA A 123 3.45 -1.59 1.33
N LEU A 124 4.77 -1.71 1.49
CA LEU A 124 5.66 -2.54 0.68
C LEU A 124 6.31 -3.59 1.60
N HIS A 125 6.18 -4.86 1.24
CA HIS A 125 6.86 -5.97 1.91
C HIS A 125 8.05 -6.41 1.05
N LEU A 126 9.23 -6.41 1.64
CA LEU A 126 10.48 -6.82 1.01
C LEU A 126 11.02 -8.05 1.74
N SER A 127 11.44 -9.06 0.99
CA SER A 127 12.22 -10.18 1.53
C SER A 127 13.67 -10.07 1.07
N SER A 128 14.60 -10.52 1.91
CA SER A 128 16.01 -10.62 1.56
C SER A 128 16.55 -11.99 1.94
N SER A 129 17.35 -12.59 1.08
CA SER A 129 18.05 -13.84 1.40
C SER A 129 19.53 -13.57 1.61
N LEU A 130 20.08 -14.08 2.72
CA LEU A 130 21.52 -14.17 2.93
C LEU A 130 22.00 -15.45 2.25
N SER A 131 22.78 -15.34 1.18
CA SER A 131 23.56 -16.49 0.73
C SER A 131 24.71 -16.70 1.71
N GLU A 132 24.75 -17.84 2.40
CA GLU A 132 25.91 -18.22 3.20
C GLU A 132 27.15 -18.20 2.30
N THR A 133 28.00 -17.20 2.48
CA THR A 133 29.33 -17.21 1.88
C THR A 133 30.08 -18.34 2.57
N THR A 134 30.40 -19.39 1.83
CA THR A 134 31.27 -20.48 2.26
C THR A 134 32.52 -19.88 2.90
N ALA A 135 32.59 -19.94 4.23
CA ALA A 135 33.81 -19.61 4.97
C ALA A 135 34.86 -20.65 4.57
N LEU A 136 35.86 -20.21 3.80
CA LEU A 136 37.07 -20.97 3.49
C LEU A 136 38.03 -20.95 4.68
#